data_AF-G9KQ06-F1
#
_entry.id   AF-G9KQ06-F1
#
_cell.length_a   1.000
_cell.length_b   1.000
_cell.length_c   1.000
_cell.angle_alpha   90.00
_cell.angle_beta   90.00
_cell.angle_gamma   90.00
#
_symmetry.space_group_name_H-M   'P 1'
#
loop_
_entity.id
_entity.type
_entity.pdbx_description
1 polymer ?
#
loop_
_entity_poly.entity_id
_entity_poly.type
_entity_poly.pdbx_seq_one_letter_code
_entity_poly.pdbx_strand_id
1 'polypeptide(L)'
;MRGVGWQTLSLSMGLVLVILNEVATQACPAQCSCSGSTVDCHGLALRSVPRNIPRNTERLDLNGNNITRITKTDFAGLRHLRVLQLMENKISVIERGAFQDLKQLERLRLNKNKLQVLPELLFQSTPKLTRLDLSENQILGIPRKAFRGIANVKNLQLDNNHISCIEDGAFRALRDLEILTLNNNNISRILVTSFNHMPKIRTLRLHSNHLYCDCHLAWLSDWLRQRRTVGQFTLCMAPVHLRGFNVADVQKKEYVCPGPHSEPPSCNANSISCPSACTCSNNIVDCRGKGLTEIPANLPEGIVEIRLEQNSIRSIPAGAFTQYKKLKRIDISKNQISDIAPDAFQGLKSLTSLVLYGNKITELAKGLFDGLVSLQLLLLNANKINCLRVDAFQDLHNLNLLSLYDNKLQTIAKGTFSPLRAIQTMHLAQNPFICDCHLKWLADYLHTNPIETSGARCTSPRRLANKRIGQIKSKKFRCSAKEQYFIPGTEDYRSKLSGDCFADLACPEKCRCEGTTVDCSNQKLIKIPDHIPQYTAEELRLNN
;
A
#
# COMPACT_ATOMS: atom_id res chain seq x y z
N MET A 1 -76.64 -40.75 -15.98
CA MET A 1 -77.13 -40.49 -14.62
C MET A 1 -76.17 -39.53 -13.94
N ARG A 2 -76.71 -38.75 -13.00
CA ARG A 2 -76.14 -37.59 -12.28
C ARG A 2 -74.80 -37.85 -11.57
N GLY A 3 -74.01 -36.78 -11.37
CA GLY A 3 -73.34 -36.52 -10.09
C GLY A 3 -71.81 -36.34 -10.06
N VAL A 4 -71.35 -35.08 -10.14
CA VAL A 4 -70.40 -34.33 -9.26
C VAL A 4 -69.30 -35.14 -8.48
N GLY A 5 -68.00 -34.81 -8.43
CA GLY A 5 -67.24 -33.66 -8.93
C GLY A 5 -65.81 -33.51 -8.31
N TRP A 6 -65.02 -32.56 -8.89
CA TRP A 6 -63.86 -31.79 -8.37
C TRP A 6 -62.55 -32.59 -8.09
N GLN A 7 -61.30 -32.20 -8.43
CA GLN A 7 -60.71 -30.87 -8.70
C GLN A 7 -59.28 -31.00 -9.33
N THR A 8 -59.00 -30.10 -10.30
CA THR A 8 -57.73 -29.39 -10.64
C THR A 8 -56.39 -30.10 -10.86
N LEU A 9 -55.86 -29.98 -12.10
CA LEU A 9 -54.45 -29.67 -12.39
C LEU A 9 -54.36 -28.82 -13.68
N SER A 10 -53.65 -27.70 -13.56
CA SER A 10 -53.63 -26.54 -14.47
C SER A 10 -52.77 -26.72 -15.73
N LEU A 11 -53.26 -26.16 -16.83
CA LEU A 11 -52.63 -26.13 -18.16
C LEU A 11 -51.31 -25.36 -18.20
N SER A 12 -50.35 -25.98 -18.90
CA SER A 12 -49.16 -25.36 -19.48
C SER A 12 -49.54 -24.46 -20.67
N MET A 13 -49.03 -23.23 -20.70
CA MET A 13 -49.01 -22.41 -21.91
C MET A 13 -47.66 -21.70 -22.02
N GLY A 14 -46.94 -22.01 -23.10
CA GLY A 14 -45.61 -21.48 -23.38
C GLY A 14 -45.64 -20.00 -23.77
N LEU A 15 -44.57 -19.29 -23.40
CA LEU A 15 -44.26 -17.97 -23.89
C LEU A 15 -42.75 -17.92 -24.20
N VAL A 16 -42.46 -17.68 -25.47
CA VAL A 16 -41.12 -17.46 -26.02
C VAL A 16 -40.54 -16.20 -25.38
N LEU A 17 -39.50 -16.35 -24.54
CA LEU A 17 -38.75 -15.25 -23.97
C LEU A 17 -37.68 -14.80 -24.98
N VAL A 18 -37.92 -13.65 -25.59
CA VAL A 18 -36.90 -12.83 -26.25
C VAL A 18 -35.87 -12.44 -25.18
N ILE A 19 -34.62 -12.88 -25.34
CA ILE A 19 -33.50 -12.44 -24.52
C ILE A 19 -33.20 -10.99 -24.91
N LEU A 20 -33.82 -10.04 -24.23
CA LEU A 20 -33.28 -8.70 -24.11
C LEU A 20 -32.05 -8.83 -23.20
N ASN A 21 -30.87 -8.54 -23.76
CA ASN A 21 -29.67 -8.25 -22.99
C ASN A 21 -29.94 -7.01 -22.13
N GLU A 22 -30.56 -7.18 -20.97
CA GLU A 22 -30.49 -6.18 -19.91
C GLU A 22 -29.04 -6.15 -19.42
N VAL A 23 -28.30 -5.14 -19.89
CA VAL A 23 -27.09 -4.68 -19.24
C VAL A 23 -27.48 -4.36 -17.80
N ALA A 24 -27.12 -5.24 -16.86
CA ALA A 24 -27.40 -5.05 -15.45
C ALA A 24 -26.97 -3.63 -15.04
N THR A 25 -27.95 -2.74 -14.83
CA THR A 25 -27.72 -1.37 -14.41
C THR A 25 -27.02 -1.43 -13.07
N GLN A 26 -25.74 -1.07 -13.05
CA GLN A 26 -24.95 -1.04 -11.83
C GLN A 26 -25.68 -0.14 -10.83
N ALA A 27 -26.12 -0.71 -9.72
CA ALA A 27 -27.03 -0.04 -8.80
C ALA A 27 -26.40 1.25 -8.23
N CYS A 28 -27.18 2.32 -8.20
CA CYS A 28 -26.81 3.59 -7.58
C CYS A 28 -26.47 3.40 -6.08
N PRO A 29 -25.48 4.11 -5.51
CA PRO A 29 -25.25 4.07 -4.07
C PRO A 29 -26.50 4.50 -3.31
N ALA A 30 -26.89 3.74 -2.28
CA ALA A 30 -28.20 3.89 -1.61
C ALA A 30 -28.49 5.29 -1.02
N GLN A 31 -27.45 6.04 -0.68
CA GLN A 31 -27.58 7.39 -0.11
C GLN A 31 -27.56 8.49 -1.18
N CYS A 32 -27.15 8.16 -2.42
CA CYS A 32 -26.94 9.11 -3.49
C CYS A 32 -28.09 9.05 -4.51
N SER A 33 -28.20 10.12 -5.30
CA SER A 33 -29.10 10.19 -6.45
C SER A 33 -28.31 9.98 -7.74
N CYS A 34 -28.80 9.11 -8.63
CA CYS A 34 -28.18 8.88 -9.94
C CYS A 34 -29.14 9.28 -11.04
N SER A 35 -28.69 10.18 -11.92
CA SER A 35 -29.43 10.65 -13.09
C SER A 35 -28.52 10.59 -14.33
N GLY A 36 -28.82 9.67 -15.25
CA GLY A 36 -27.95 9.38 -16.38
C GLY A 36 -26.55 8.93 -15.94
N SER A 37 -25.52 9.66 -16.35
CA SER A 37 -24.11 9.45 -15.95
C SER A 37 -23.67 10.35 -14.79
N THR A 38 -24.60 11.05 -14.13
CA THR A 38 -24.33 11.90 -12.97
C THR A 38 -24.73 11.20 -11.68
N VAL A 39 -23.82 11.21 -10.71
CA VAL A 39 -24.04 10.72 -9.35
C VAL A 39 -23.90 11.90 -8.39
N ASP A 40 -24.98 12.20 -7.68
CA ASP A 40 -25.06 13.28 -6.71
C ASP A 40 -25.15 12.72 -5.29
N CYS A 41 -24.13 13.03 -4.50
CA CYS A 41 -24.00 12.66 -3.10
C CYS A 41 -23.77 13.91 -2.22
N HIS A 42 -24.22 15.08 -2.65
CA HIS A 42 -23.97 16.35 -1.97
C HIS A 42 -24.60 16.41 -0.56
N GLY A 43 -23.84 16.86 0.44
CA GLY A 43 -24.41 17.27 1.74
C GLY A 43 -24.96 16.13 2.61
N LEU A 44 -24.63 14.89 2.29
CA LEU A 44 -25.19 13.69 2.93
C LEU A 44 -24.45 13.27 4.22
N ALA A 45 -23.56 14.14 4.74
CA ALA A 45 -22.71 13.87 5.90
C ALA A 45 -21.85 12.59 5.78
N LEU A 46 -21.51 12.19 4.56
CA LEU A 46 -20.72 10.98 4.28
C LEU A 46 -19.34 11.09 4.92
N ARG A 47 -18.89 10.02 5.58
CA ARG A 47 -17.55 9.95 6.18
C ARG A 47 -16.48 9.35 5.26
N SER A 48 -16.93 8.72 4.18
CA SER A 48 -16.09 8.07 3.16
C SER A 48 -16.78 8.15 1.81
N VAL A 49 -16.03 7.93 0.73
CA VAL A 49 -16.61 7.80 -0.61
C VAL A 49 -17.57 6.60 -0.64
N PRO A 50 -18.81 6.74 -1.16
CA PRO A 50 -19.77 5.64 -1.25
C PRO A 50 -19.25 4.48 -2.09
N ARG A 51 -19.55 3.25 -1.67
CA ARG A 51 -19.29 2.06 -2.49
C ARG A 51 -20.28 1.97 -3.65
N ASN A 52 -19.92 1.22 -4.68
CA ASN A 52 -20.77 0.92 -5.84
C ASN A 52 -21.16 2.13 -6.70
N ILE A 53 -20.25 3.10 -6.88
CA ILE A 53 -20.44 4.15 -7.87
C ILE A 53 -20.48 3.52 -9.28
N PRO A 54 -21.49 3.78 -10.13
CA PRO A 54 -21.60 3.22 -11.48
C PRO A 54 -20.36 3.52 -12.34
N ARG A 55 -19.85 2.52 -13.08
CA ARG A 55 -18.61 2.66 -13.87
C ARG A 55 -18.71 3.60 -15.08
N ASN A 56 -19.93 3.92 -15.50
CA ASN A 56 -20.25 4.89 -16.56
C ASN A 56 -20.43 6.32 -16.03
N THR A 57 -20.18 6.58 -14.74
CA THR A 57 -20.29 7.91 -14.15
C THR A 57 -19.32 8.89 -14.83
N GLU A 58 -19.84 9.99 -15.36
CA GLU A 58 -19.07 11.10 -15.93
C GLU A 58 -18.93 12.27 -14.96
N ARG A 59 -19.90 12.45 -14.06
CA ARG A 59 -19.91 13.51 -13.05
C ARG A 59 -20.25 12.95 -11.68
N LEU A 60 -19.38 13.20 -10.72
CA LEU A 60 -19.55 12.79 -9.32
C LEU A 60 -19.48 14.03 -8.42
N ASP A 61 -20.58 14.32 -7.73
CA ASP A 61 -20.67 15.36 -6.71
C ASP A 61 -20.62 14.74 -5.31
N LEU A 62 -19.56 15.03 -4.56
CA LEU A 62 -19.35 14.64 -3.16
C LEU A 62 -19.13 15.88 -2.27
N ASN A 63 -19.56 17.06 -2.71
CA ASN A 63 -19.37 18.30 -1.96
C ASN A 63 -20.12 18.29 -0.61
N GLY A 64 -19.63 19.06 0.36
CA GLY A 64 -20.33 19.30 1.62
C GLY A 64 -20.47 18.06 2.52
N ASN A 65 -19.54 17.10 2.39
CA ASN A 65 -19.53 15.87 3.19
C ASN A 65 -18.48 15.93 4.32
N ASN A 66 -18.36 14.85 5.07
CA ASN A 66 -17.43 14.71 6.19
C ASN A 66 -16.28 13.73 5.84
N ILE A 67 -15.90 13.64 4.55
CA ILE A 67 -14.86 12.73 4.08
C ILE A 67 -13.51 13.24 4.59
N THR A 68 -12.74 12.36 5.23
CA THR A 68 -11.43 12.72 5.81
C THR A 68 -10.25 12.21 5.00
N ARG A 69 -10.46 11.15 4.20
CA ARG A 69 -9.40 10.47 3.45
C ARG A 69 -9.94 9.97 2.12
N ILE A 70 -9.07 9.97 1.11
CA ILE A 70 -9.32 9.36 -0.19
C ILE A 70 -8.32 8.22 -0.37
N THR A 71 -8.83 7.01 -0.55
CA THR A 71 -8.04 5.80 -0.73
C THR A 71 -7.82 5.46 -2.20
N LYS A 72 -6.87 4.57 -2.48
CA LYS A 72 -6.65 4.03 -3.84
C LYS A 72 -7.88 3.36 -4.44
N THR A 73 -8.76 2.80 -3.62
CA THR A 73 -9.93 2.03 -4.06
C THR A 73 -11.18 2.87 -4.28
N ASP A 74 -11.26 4.06 -3.70
CA ASP A 74 -12.50 4.88 -3.68
C ASP A 74 -13.01 5.24 -5.08
N PHE A 75 -12.08 5.49 -6.01
CA PHE A 75 -12.40 5.85 -7.40
C PHE A 75 -11.92 4.81 -8.42
N ALA A 76 -11.60 3.60 -7.96
CA ALA A 76 -11.12 2.53 -8.82
C ALA A 76 -12.15 2.19 -9.91
N GLY A 77 -11.67 2.06 -11.15
CA GLY A 77 -12.51 1.72 -12.30
C GLY A 77 -13.37 2.84 -12.89
N LEU A 78 -13.42 4.05 -12.31
CA LEU A 78 -14.20 5.20 -12.82
C LEU A 78 -13.52 5.89 -14.02
N ARG A 79 -13.29 5.12 -15.09
CA ARG A 79 -12.49 5.54 -16.26
C ARG A 79 -13.13 6.63 -17.11
N HIS A 80 -14.46 6.80 -17.02
CA HIS A 80 -15.22 7.80 -17.77
C HIS A 80 -15.45 9.10 -17.00
N LEU A 81 -14.99 9.18 -15.74
CA LEU A 81 -15.24 10.35 -14.90
C LEU A 81 -14.51 11.58 -15.47
N ARG A 82 -15.28 12.64 -15.73
CA ARG A 82 -14.81 13.93 -16.28
C ARG A 82 -14.80 15.03 -15.23
N VAL A 83 -15.78 15.02 -14.33
CA VAL A 83 -15.91 16.02 -13.27
C VAL A 83 -16.01 15.35 -11.91
N LEU A 84 -15.07 15.66 -11.03
CA LEU A 84 -15.05 15.22 -9.63
C LEU A 84 -15.08 16.43 -8.70
N GLN A 85 -16.10 16.50 -7.84
CA GLN A 85 -16.28 17.59 -6.89
C GLN A 85 -16.20 17.06 -5.45
N LEU A 86 -15.21 17.55 -4.71
CA LEU A 86 -14.90 17.14 -3.33
C LEU A 86 -14.71 18.38 -2.43
N MET A 87 -15.32 19.51 -2.80
CA MET A 87 -15.24 20.76 -2.06
C MET A 87 -15.92 20.63 -0.68
N GLU A 88 -15.48 21.42 0.29
CA GLU A 88 -16.14 21.52 1.62
C GLU A 88 -16.24 20.16 2.30
N ASN A 89 -15.12 19.44 2.32
CA ASN A 89 -14.95 18.19 3.06
C ASN A 89 -13.90 18.38 4.17
N LYS A 90 -13.47 17.29 4.81
CA LYS A 90 -12.40 17.30 5.83
C LYS A 90 -11.18 16.52 5.36
N ILE A 91 -10.94 16.46 4.06
CA ILE A 91 -9.91 15.61 3.47
C ILE A 91 -8.54 16.14 3.90
N SER A 92 -7.81 15.34 4.68
CA SER A 92 -6.44 15.64 5.08
C SER A 92 -5.41 14.78 4.35
N VAL A 93 -5.83 13.62 3.82
CA VAL A 93 -4.95 12.65 3.16
C VAL A 93 -5.59 12.15 1.87
N ILE A 94 -4.82 12.21 0.78
CA ILE A 94 -5.10 11.51 -0.48
C ILE A 94 -4.00 10.49 -0.68
N GLU A 95 -4.37 9.21 -0.81
CA GLU A 95 -3.41 8.14 -1.05
C GLU A 95 -2.79 8.26 -2.45
N ARG A 96 -1.52 7.85 -2.57
CA ARG A 96 -0.85 7.78 -3.87
C ARG A 96 -1.59 6.83 -4.80
N GLY A 97 -1.84 7.27 -6.02
CA GLY A 97 -2.59 6.50 -7.01
C GLY A 97 -4.11 6.54 -6.83
N ALA A 98 -4.67 7.30 -5.88
CA ALA A 98 -6.11 7.49 -5.73
C ALA A 98 -6.83 7.94 -7.02
N PHE A 99 -6.13 8.64 -7.90
CA PHE A 99 -6.66 9.12 -9.19
C PHE A 99 -6.13 8.35 -10.40
N GLN A 100 -5.49 7.19 -10.19
CA GLN A 100 -4.80 6.44 -11.26
C GLN A 100 -5.73 6.02 -12.41
N ASP A 101 -6.98 5.66 -12.10
CA ASP A 101 -7.96 5.21 -13.09
C ASP A 101 -8.75 6.34 -13.75
N LEU A 102 -8.63 7.58 -13.28
CA LEU A 102 -9.43 8.74 -13.72
C LEU A 102 -8.91 9.35 -15.04
N LYS A 103 -8.81 8.52 -16.08
CA LYS A 103 -8.14 8.86 -17.35
C LYS A 103 -8.82 9.99 -18.14
N GLN A 104 -10.11 10.19 -17.94
CA GLN A 104 -10.90 11.23 -18.63
C GLN A 104 -11.15 12.47 -17.78
N LEU A 105 -10.54 12.57 -16.59
CA LEU A 105 -10.82 13.66 -15.66
C LEU A 105 -10.40 15.01 -16.25
N GLU A 106 -11.35 15.93 -16.37
CA GLU A 106 -11.17 17.27 -16.92
C GLU A 106 -11.17 18.34 -15.82
N ARG A 107 -11.97 18.13 -14.76
CA ARG A 107 -12.15 19.08 -13.66
C ARG A 107 -12.11 18.38 -12.31
N LEU A 108 -11.22 18.84 -11.44
CA LEU A 108 -11.10 18.40 -10.07
C LEU A 108 -11.20 19.60 -9.12
N ARG A 109 -12.13 19.52 -8.15
CA ARG A 109 -12.27 20.51 -7.08
C ARG A 109 -12.02 19.84 -5.73
N LEU A 110 -11.01 20.32 -5.03
CA LEU A 110 -10.57 19.89 -3.70
C LEU A 110 -10.46 21.08 -2.73
N ASN A 111 -11.00 22.24 -3.10
CA ASN A 111 -10.93 23.43 -2.28
C ASN A 111 -11.75 23.32 -0.99
N LYS A 112 -11.41 24.10 0.04
CA LYS A 112 -12.02 24.03 1.39
C LYS A 112 -11.91 22.64 2.00
N ASN A 113 -10.68 22.11 2.05
CA ASN A 113 -10.33 20.85 2.71
C ASN A 113 -9.17 21.09 3.70
N LYS A 114 -8.51 20.02 4.16
CA LYS A 114 -7.44 20.06 5.16
C LYS A 114 -6.13 19.48 4.62
N LEU A 115 -5.90 19.55 3.31
CA LEU A 115 -4.71 18.99 2.69
C LEU A 115 -3.48 19.78 3.12
N GLN A 116 -2.50 19.11 3.73
CA GLN A 116 -1.22 19.72 4.11
C GLN A 116 -0.10 19.46 3.09
N VAL A 117 -0.20 18.33 2.38
CA VAL A 117 0.83 17.84 1.46
C VAL A 117 0.15 17.33 0.20
N LEU A 118 0.74 17.63 -0.96
CA LEU A 118 0.38 17.02 -2.23
C LEU A 118 1.31 15.83 -2.50
N PRO A 119 0.79 14.60 -2.62
CA PRO A 119 1.60 13.45 -3.00
C PRO A 119 2.26 13.67 -4.37
N GLU A 120 3.55 13.32 -4.51
CA GLU A 120 4.18 13.29 -5.83
C GLU A 120 3.45 12.31 -6.76
N LEU A 121 3.41 12.66 -8.06
CA LEU A 121 2.81 11.82 -9.10
C LEU A 121 1.31 11.55 -8.94
N LEU A 122 0.61 12.26 -8.04
CA LEU A 122 -0.83 12.08 -7.80
C LEU A 122 -1.65 12.18 -9.10
N PHE A 123 -1.24 13.08 -10.00
CA PHE A 123 -1.92 13.35 -11.28
C PHE A 123 -1.24 12.73 -12.51
N GLN A 124 -0.32 11.77 -12.30
CA GLN A 124 0.46 11.18 -13.40
C GLN A 124 -0.43 10.51 -14.47
N SER A 125 -1.58 9.97 -14.06
CA SER A 125 -2.50 9.22 -14.91
C SER A 125 -3.77 10.00 -15.30
N THR A 126 -3.81 11.31 -15.09
CA THR A 126 -4.97 12.17 -15.42
C THR A 126 -4.63 13.23 -16.50
N PRO A 127 -4.21 12.83 -17.72
CA PRO A 127 -3.64 13.74 -18.72
C PRO A 127 -4.64 14.75 -19.32
N LYS A 128 -5.94 14.53 -19.15
CA LYS A 128 -7.01 15.41 -19.64
C LYS A 128 -7.39 16.53 -18.67
N LEU A 129 -6.76 16.61 -17.50
CA LEU A 129 -7.11 17.60 -16.49
C LEU A 129 -6.85 19.01 -17.03
N THR A 130 -7.89 19.86 -17.01
CA THR A 130 -7.81 21.25 -17.50
C THR A 130 -8.02 22.26 -16.39
N ARG A 131 -8.76 21.90 -15.33
CA ARG A 131 -9.07 22.77 -14.19
C ARG A 131 -8.85 22.03 -12.88
N LEU A 132 -7.96 22.56 -12.05
CA LEU A 132 -7.62 22.04 -10.73
C LEU A 132 -7.74 23.14 -9.70
N ASP A 133 -8.60 22.93 -8.71
CA ASP A 133 -8.81 23.85 -7.60
C ASP A 133 -8.40 23.19 -6.28
N LEU A 134 -7.31 23.69 -5.70
CA LEU A 134 -6.70 23.30 -4.43
C LEU A 134 -6.68 24.46 -3.43
N SER A 135 -7.45 25.53 -3.70
CA SER A 135 -7.53 26.71 -2.84
C SER A 135 -8.14 26.39 -1.47
N GLU A 136 -7.92 27.25 -0.46
CA GLU A 136 -8.50 27.08 0.88
C GLU A 136 -8.18 25.70 1.49
N ASN A 137 -6.91 25.31 1.45
CA ASN A 137 -6.38 24.11 2.10
C ASN A 137 -5.26 24.53 3.09
N GLN A 138 -4.44 23.59 3.53
CA GLN A 138 -3.35 23.82 4.48
C GLN A 138 -1.98 23.49 3.86
N ILE A 139 -1.86 23.57 2.53
CA ILE A 139 -0.69 23.07 1.79
C ILE A 139 0.54 23.89 2.18
N LEU A 140 1.58 23.22 2.65
CA LEU A 140 2.80 23.85 3.17
C LEU A 140 3.89 24.04 2.09
N GLY A 141 3.89 23.18 1.07
CA GLY A 141 4.85 23.27 -0.03
C GLY A 141 4.45 22.45 -1.25
N ILE A 142 5.11 22.74 -2.38
CA ILE A 142 4.87 22.10 -3.68
C ILE A 142 6.12 21.32 -4.11
N PRO A 143 6.07 19.97 -4.06
CA PRO A 143 7.14 19.12 -4.58
C PRO A 143 7.35 19.24 -6.08
N ARG A 144 8.57 18.96 -6.55
CA ARG A 144 8.98 19.04 -7.97
C ARG A 144 8.09 18.19 -8.88
N LYS A 145 7.61 17.04 -8.41
CA LYS A 145 6.77 16.12 -9.20
C LYS A 145 5.28 16.20 -8.85
N ALA A 146 4.82 17.22 -8.11
CA ALA A 146 3.42 17.35 -7.70
C ALA A 146 2.45 17.39 -8.90
N PHE A 147 2.80 18.14 -9.95
CA PHE A 147 1.95 18.35 -11.13
C PHE A 147 2.44 17.60 -12.38
N ARG A 148 3.25 16.55 -12.19
CA ARG A 148 3.70 15.73 -13.31
C ARG A 148 2.51 14.93 -13.88
N GLY A 149 2.34 14.97 -15.21
CA GLY A 149 1.28 14.24 -15.93
C GLY A 149 0.13 15.13 -16.42
N ILE A 150 -0.01 16.35 -15.88
CA ILE A 150 -1.11 17.26 -16.21
C ILE A 150 -0.67 18.46 -17.06
N ALA A 151 -0.01 18.17 -18.19
CA ALA A 151 0.53 19.22 -19.06
C ALA A 151 -0.52 20.15 -19.69
N ASN A 152 -1.78 19.71 -19.74
CA ASN A 152 -2.92 20.40 -20.34
C ASN A 152 -3.73 21.25 -19.33
N VAL A 153 -3.30 21.37 -18.07
CA VAL A 153 -4.00 22.23 -17.11
C VAL A 153 -3.92 23.67 -17.58
N LYS A 154 -5.08 24.32 -17.65
CA LYS A 154 -5.22 25.73 -18.00
C LYS A 154 -5.45 26.61 -16.79
N ASN A 155 -6.13 26.08 -15.77
CA ASN A 155 -6.46 26.82 -14.55
C ASN A 155 -6.05 26.01 -13.32
N LEU A 156 -5.08 26.55 -12.57
CA LEU A 156 -4.59 26.02 -11.31
C LEU A 156 -4.79 27.06 -10.19
N GLN A 157 -5.59 26.69 -9.19
CA GLN A 157 -5.90 27.56 -8.05
C GLN A 157 -5.29 27.00 -6.77
N LEU A 158 -4.47 27.81 -6.10
CA LEU A 158 -3.73 27.48 -4.87
C LEU A 158 -3.84 28.61 -3.83
N ASP A 159 -4.79 29.53 -3.99
CA ASP A 159 -5.03 30.63 -3.05
C ASP A 159 -5.36 30.12 -1.64
N ASN A 160 -5.06 30.93 -0.62
CA ASN A 160 -5.42 30.65 0.78
C ASN A 160 -4.88 29.29 1.25
N ASN A 161 -3.56 29.12 1.17
CA ASN A 161 -2.84 27.97 1.69
C ASN A 161 -1.68 28.46 2.59
N HIS A 162 -0.78 27.57 2.99
CA HIS A 162 0.39 27.90 3.80
C HIS A 162 1.71 27.67 3.03
N ILE A 163 1.68 27.85 1.71
CA ILE A 163 2.79 27.48 0.84
C ILE A 163 3.96 28.40 1.13
N SER A 164 5.05 27.83 1.64
CA SER A 164 6.31 28.54 1.93
C SER A 164 7.47 28.04 1.05
N CYS A 165 7.36 26.82 0.52
CA CYS A 165 8.35 26.20 -0.34
C CYS A 165 7.73 25.74 -1.66
N ILE A 166 8.32 26.18 -2.77
CA ILE A 166 8.03 25.66 -4.11
C ILE A 166 9.36 25.12 -4.65
N GLU A 167 9.46 23.80 -4.81
CA GLU A 167 10.70 23.18 -5.28
C GLU A 167 11.05 23.62 -6.71
N ASP A 168 12.35 23.57 -7.03
CA ASP A 168 12.87 23.87 -8.36
C ASP A 168 12.12 23.06 -9.43
N GLY A 169 11.49 23.75 -10.37
CA GLY A 169 10.79 23.14 -11.50
C GLY A 169 9.44 22.51 -11.16
N ALA A 170 8.84 22.78 -9.99
CA ALA A 170 7.53 22.23 -9.60
C ALA A 170 6.40 22.49 -10.61
N PHE A 171 6.43 23.65 -11.29
CA PHE A 171 5.46 24.00 -12.34
C PHE A 171 5.95 23.71 -13.77
N ARG A 172 7.15 23.14 -13.95
CA ARG A 172 7.78 22.95 -15.28
C ARG A 172 6.94 22.10 -16.24
N ALA A 173 6.09 21.22 -15.71
CA ALA A 173 5.22 20.37 -16.50
C ALA A 173 4.01 21.12 -17.11
N LEU A 174 3.62 22.28 -16.56
CA LEU A 174 2.36 22.98 -16.84
C LEU A 174 2.46 23.89 -18.08
N ARG A 175 2.70 23.30 -19.26
CA ARG A 175 2.98 24.05 -20.50
C ARG A 175 1.80 24.86 -21.03
N ASP A 176 0.57 24.42 -20.74
CA ASP A 176 -0.66 25.05 -21.22
C ASP A 176 -1.34 25.96 -20.20
N LEU A 177 -0.65 26.28 -19.10
CA LEU A 177 -1.25 27.05 -18.01
C LEU A 177 -1.58 28.49 -18.44
N GLU A 178 -2.84 28.88 -18.25
CA GLU A 178 -3.36 30.22 -18.56
C GLU A 178 -3.59 31.04 -17.28
N ILE A 179 -4.04 30.38 -16.21
CA ILE A 179 -4.41 30.98 -14.93
C ILE A 179 -3.68 30.23 -13.79
N LEU A 180 -2.87 30.97 -13.03
CA LEU A 180 -2.23 30.51 -11.79
C LEU A 180 -2.53 31.50 -10.67
N THR A 181 -3.15 31.01 -9.60
CA THR A 181 -3.47 31.84 -8.43
C THR A 181 -2.81 31.28 -7.17
N LEU A 182 -2.04 32.11 -6.48
CA LEU A 182 -1.19 31.77 -5.33
C LEU A 182 -1.34 32.81 -4.20
N ASN A 183 -2.45 33.54 -4.17
CA ASN A 183 -2.63 34.60 -3.17
C ASN A 183 -2.74 34.04 -1.76
N ASN A 184 -2.46 34.88 -0.76
CA ASN A 184 -2.62 34.53 0.65
C ASN A 184 -1.89 33.22 0.98
N ASN A 185 -0.58 33.23 0.72
CA ASN A 185 0.35 32.14 1.02
C ASN A 185 1.58 32.74 1.74
N ASN A 186 2.57 31.92 2.06
CA ASN A 186 3.80 32.36 2.75
C ASN A 186 5.04 32.27 1.84
N ILE A 187 4.86 32.50 0.54
CA ILE A 187 5.94 32.34 -0.45
C ILE A 187 6.95 33.46 -0.28
N SER A 188 8.20 33.10 -0.05
CA SER A 188 9.31 34.06 0.05
C SER A 188 10.07 34.24 -1.25
N ARG A 189 10.24 33.16 -2.03
CA ARG A 189 10.97 33.17 -3.28
C ARG A 189 10.31 32.26 -4.30
N ILE A 190 10.51 32.57 -5.57
CA ILE A 190 10.10 31.76 -6.71
C ILE A 190 11.29 31.64 -7.64
N LEU A 191 11.66 30.41 -8.00
CA LEU A 191 12.77 30.15 -8.92
C LEU A 191 12.33 30.35 -10.37
N VAL A 192 13.20 30.95 -11.18
CA VAL A 192 12.98 31.26 -12.60
C VAL A 192 12.65 30.02 -13.43
N THR A 193 13.28 28.90 -13.11
CA THR A 193 13.09 27.56 -13.70
C THR A 193 11.66 27.05 -13.57
N SER A 194 10.95 27.44 -12.50
CA SER A 194 9.55 27.10 -12.28
C SER A 194 8.63 27.85 -13.26
N PHE A 195 9.02 29.03 -13.77
CA PHE A 195 8.18 29.88 -14.63
C PHE A 195 8.58 29.93 -16.11
N ASN A 196 9.83 29.61 -16.45
CA ASN A 196 10.37 29.71 -17.82
C ASN A 196 9.65 28.87 -18.89
N HIS A 197 8.72 27.98 -18.51
CA HIS A 197 8.05 27.05 -19.41
C HIS A 197 6.52 27.25 -19.48
N MET A 198 6.01 28.43 -19.14
CA MET A 198 4.56 28.77 -19.17
C MET A 198 4.25 29.90 -20.16
N PRO A 199 4.31 29.66 -21.50
CA PRO A 199 4.13 30.71 -22.51
C PRO A 199 2.68 31.22 -22.62
N LYS A 200 1.68 30.44 -22.18
CA LYS A 200 0.25 30.78 -22.32
C LYS A 200 -0.33 31.53 -21.12
N ILE A 201 0.48 31.86 -20.11
CA ILE A 201 0.01 32.49 -18.88
C ILE A 201 -0.56 33.88 -19.17
N ARG A 202 -1.80 34.11 -18.72
CA ARG A 202 -2.53 35.38 -18.86
C ARG A 202 -2.95 35.95 -17.52
N THR A 203 -3.03 35.11 -16.49
CA THR A 203 -3.36 35.53 -15.13
C THR A 203 -2.42 34.85 -14.15
N LEU A 204 -1.65 35.67 -13.45
CA LEU A 204 -0.86 35.26 -12.29
C LEU A 204 -1.32 36.13 -11.12
N ARG A 205 -1.63 35.52 -9.99
CA ARG A 205 -1.92 36.26 -8.76
C ARG A 205 -0.99 35.80 -7.65
N LEU A 206 -0.24 36.75 -7.08
CA LEU A 206 0.81 36.53 -6.09
C LEU A 206 0.71 37.50 -4.91
N HIS A 207 -0.38 38.27 -4.80
CA HIS A 207 -0.52 39.24 -3.71
C HIS A 207 -0.64 38.53 -2.36
N SER A 208 -0.38 39.25 -1.27
CA SER A 208 -0.42 38.71 0.09
C SER A 208 0.48 37.48 0.27
N ASN A 209 1.71 37.57 -0.21
CA ASN A 209 2.81 36.62 0.05
C ASN A 209 3.96 37.33 0.74
N HIS A 210 4.92 36.58 1.28
CA HIS A 210 6.08 37.13 1.98
C HIS A 210 7.30 37.31 1.06
N LEU A 211 7.11 37.87 -0.15
CA LEU A 211 8.16 37.93 -1.16
C LEU A 211 9.38 38.72 -0.69
N TYR A 212 10.54 38.06 -0.75
CA TYR A 212 11.84 38.62 -0.42
C TYR A 212 12.52 39.10 -1.71
N CYS A 213 12.48 40.40 -1.94
CA CYS A 213 12.96 41.09 -3.13
C CYS A 213 14.48 41.28 -3.11
N ASP A 214 15.22 40.17 -3.19
CA ASP A 214 16.67 40.13 -3.36
C ASP A 214 17.08 39.82 -4.80
N CYS A 215 18.38 39.71 -5.05
CA CYS A 215 18.91 39.37 -6.37
C CYS A 215 18.31 38.08 -6.96
N HIS A 216 17.83 37.13 -6.15
CA HIS A 216 17.22 35.88 -6.63
C HIS A 216 15.79 36.09 -7.15
N LEU A 217 15.08 37.14 -6.71
CA LEU A 217 13.74 37.47 -7.20
C LEU A 217 13.77 38.51 -8.34
N ALA A 218 14.94 39.07 -8.67
CA ALA A 218 15.09 40.10 -9.71
C ALA A 218 14.47 39.71 -11.06
N TRP A 219 14.55 38.43 -11.45
CA TRP A 219 13.95 37.92 -12.68
C TRP A 219 12.44 38.14 -12.75
N LEU A 220 11.74 38.06 -11.61
CA LEU A 220 10.29 38.19 -11.55
C LEU A 220 9.86 39.63 -11.86
N SER A 221 10.64 40.62 -11.41
CA SER A 221 10.44 42.02 -11.76
C SER A 221 10.51 42.24 -13.28
N ASP A 222 11.59 41.77 -13.91
CA ASP A 222 11.79 41.85 -15.36
C ASP A 222 10.64 41.15 -16.11
N TRP A 223 10.21 39.99 -15.62
CA TRP A 223 9.15 39.19 -16.20
C TRP A 223 7.75 39.84 -16.10
N LEU A 224 7.45 40.48 -14.97
CA LEU A 224 6.19 41.19 -14.74
C LEU A 224 6.10 42.49 -15.54
N ARG A 225 7.21 43.23 -15.72
CA ARG A 225 7.24 44.45 -16.56
C ARG A 225 6.88 44.17 -18.01
N GLN A 226 7.31 43.03 -18.54
CA GLN A 226 6.95 42.58 -19.88
C GLN A 226 5.46 42.21 -20.01
N ARG A 227 4.76 42.00 -18.89
CA ARG A 227 3.37 41.50 -18.83
C ARG A 227 2.54 42.34 -17.86
N ARG A 228 2.31 43.62 -18.21
CA ARG A 228 1.67 44.62 -17.32
C ARG A 228 0.31 44.23 -16.70
N THR A 229 -0.42 43.29 -17.30
CA THR A 229 -1.71 42.78 -16.79
C THR A 229 -1.58 41.58 -15.84
N VAL A 230 -0.39 40.99 -15.73
CA VAL A 230 -0.10 39.77 -14.99
C VAL A 230 0.57 40.13 -13.66
N GLY A 231 0.16 39.50 -12.55
CA GLY A 231 0.79 39.74 -11.24
C GLY A 231 0.49 41.11 -10.64
N GLN A 232 -0.68 41.68 -10.91
CA GLN A 232 -1.11 42.94 -10.29
C GLN A 232 -1.09 42.84 -8.76
N PHE A 233 -0.72 43.93 -8.10
CA PHE A 233 -0.62 44.03 -6.64
C PHE A 233 0.38 43.06 -5.99
N THR A 234 1.38 42.59 -6.74
CA THR A 234 2.48 41.79 -6.19
C THR A 234 3.47 42.71 -5.50
N LEU A 235 3.48 42.68 -4.16
CA LEU A 235 4.30 43.57 -3.34
C LEU A 235 5.49 42.83 -2.71
N CYS A 236 6.61 43.52 -2.58
CA CYS A 236 7.73 43.12 -1.76
C CYS A 236 7.36 43.21 -0.28
N MET A 237 7.67 42.18 0.51
CA MET A 237 7.51 42.20 1.98
C MET A 237 8.84 42.35 2.72
N ALA A 238 9.92 41.94 2.06
CA ALA A 238 11.29 42.07 2.53
C ALA A 238 12.22 42.29 1.32
N PRO A 239 13.46 42.78 1.50
CA PRO A 239 13.98 43.40 2.73
C PRO A 239 13.22 44.68 3.10
N VAL A 240 13.42 45.18 4.33
CA VAL A 240 12.63 46.29 4.91
C VAL A 240 12.57 47.54 4.03
N HIS A 241 13.67 47.89 3.34
CA HIS A 241 13.74 49.07 2.46
C HIS A 241 12.91 48.93 1.18
N LEU A 242 12.58 47.71 0.75
CA LEU A 242 11.69 47.45 -0.40
C LEU A 242 10.28 47.07 0.03
N ARG A 243 9.98 47.02 1.32
CA ARG A 243 8.68 46.59 1.81
C ARG A 243 7.56 47.52 1.33
N GLY A 244 6.50 46.95 0.78
CA GLY A 244 5.33 47.67 0.27
C GLY A 244 5.46 48.13 -1.17
N PHE A 245 6.65 48.09 -1.78
CA PHE A 245 6.82 48.39 -3.19
C PHE A 245 6.31 47.26 -4.07
N ASN A 246 5.75 47.62 -5.23
CA ASN A 246 5.37 46.65 -6.24
C ASN A 246 6.62 46.05 -6.90
N VAL A 247 6.67 44.72 -6.98
CA VAL A 247 7.80 43.96 -7.54
C VAL A 247 8.14 44.43 -8.97
N ALA A 248 7.13 44.77 -9.77
CA ALA A 248 7.32 45.25 -11.14
C ALA A 248 7.88 46.67 -11.23
N ASP A 249 7.84 47.46 -10.15
CA ASP A 249 8.23 48.87 -10.15
C ASP A 249 9.67 49.06 -9.60
N VAL A 250 10.09 48.29 -8.59
CA VAL A 250 11.43 48.32 -7.98
C VAL A 250 12.55 48.19 -9.01
N GLN A 251 13.55 49.06 -9.07
CA GLN A 251 14.59 48.99 -10.11
C GLN A 251 15.49 47.76 -9.96
N LYS A 252 15.96 47.19 -11.08
CA LYS A 252 16.82 45.98 -11.09
C LYS A 252 18.05 46.09 -10.17
N LYS A 253 18.65 47.28 -10.07
CA LYS A 253 19.83 47.55 -9.22
C LYS A 253 19.56 47.46 -7.72
N GLU A 254 18.30 47.54 -7.29
CA GLU A 254 17.89 47.47 -5.88
C GLU A 254 17.73 46.03 -5.39
N TYR A 255 17.62 45.06 -6.30
CA TYR A 255 17.60 43.64 -5.97
C TYR A 255 19.02 43.12 -5.70
N VAL A 256 19.49 43.29 -4.45
CA VAL A 256 20.87 42.96 -4.03
C VAL A 256 20.88 41.76 -3.06
N CYS A 257 21.93 40.94 -3.13
CA CYS A 257 22.23 39.88 -2.15
C CYS A 257 23.61 40.11 -1.49
N PRO A 258 23.82 39.67 -0.24
CA PRO A 258 25.15 39.69 0.36
C PRO A 258 26.04 38.63 -0.28
N GLY A 259 27.03 39.07 -1.05
CA GLY A 259 28.11 38.24 -1.62
C GLY A 259 27.90 37.84 -3.09
N PRO A 260 28.99 37.75 -3.88
CA PRO A 260 28.94 37.16 -5.21
C PRO A 260 28.82 35.63 -5.05
N HIS A 261 27.77 35.02 -5.61
CA HIS A 261 27.49 33.58 -5.59
C HIS A 261 26.78 32.98 -4.36
N SER A 262 25.92 33.72 -3.64
CA SER A 262 24.96 33.04 -2.76
C SER A 262 24.04 32.17 -3.64
N GLU A 263 24.23 30.84 -3.66
CA GLU A 263 23.22 29.96 -4.26
C GLU A 263 21.89 30.17 -3.52
N PRO A 264 20.75 30.24 -4.23
CA PRO A 264 19.47 30.35 -3.59
C PRO A 264 19.27 29.13 -2.67
N PRO A 265 18.93 29.32 -1.38
CA PRO A 265 18.63 28.21 -0.48
C PRO A 265 17.59 27.29 -1.11
N SER A 266 18.00 26.06 -1.40
CA SER A 266 17.09 25.03 -1.91
C SER A 266 16.11 24.67 -0.80
N CYS A 267 14.81 24.81 -1.08
CA CYS A 267 13.78 24.33 -0.18
C CYS A 267 13.40 22.91 -0.60
N ASN A 268 13.22 22.01 0.38
CA ASN A 268 12.84 20.62 0.15
C ASN A 268 11.40 20.42 0.62
N ALA A 269 10.45 20.28 -0.30
CA ALA A 269 9.07 19.98 0.05
C ALA A 269 8.89 18.53 0.53
N ASN A 270 9.88 17.66 0.35
CA ASN A 270 9.83 16.31 0.92
C ASN A 270 10.12 16.28 2.44
N SER A 271 10.81 17.28 3.01
CA SER A 271 10.86 17.42 4.48
C SER A 271 9.51 17.84 5.06
N ILE A 272 8.64 18.41 4.22
CA ILE A 272 7.27 18.81 4.51
C ILE A 272 6.30 17.61 4.40
N SER A 273 6.70 16.49 3.77
CA SER A 273 5.91 15.26 3.66
C SER A 273 5.96 14.35 4.88
N CYS A 274 6.50 14.82 6.01
CA CYS A 274 6.46 14.05 7.24
C CYS A 274 5.02 14.02 7.77
N PRO A 275 4.44 12.84 8.07
CA PRO A 275 3.14 12.77 8.74
C PRO A 275 3.19 13.57 10.04
N SER A 276 2.14 14.35 10.34
CA SER A 276 2.10 15.24 11.52
C SER A 276 2.30 14.53 12.86
N ALA A 277 1.96 13.24 12.94
CA ALA A 277 2.19 12.41 14.13
C ALA A 277 3.64 11.94 14.28
N CYS A 278 4.46 12.03 13.23
CA CYS A 278 5.78 11.44 13.13
C CYS A 278 6.89 12.48 13.09
N THR A 279 8.11 12.04 13.38
CA THR A 279 9.33 12.84 13.23
C THR A 279 10.15 12.28 12.08
N CYS A 280 10.57 13.15 11.15
CA CYS A 280 11.38 12.74 10.00
C CYS A 280 12.74 13.41 10.03
N SER A 281 13.81 12.62 10.10
CA SER A 281 15.19 13.11 10.09
C SER A 281 16.11 12.10 9.43
N ASN A 282 17.07 12.57 8.63
CA ASN A 282 18.07 11.70 7.97
C ASN A 282 17.50 10.48 7.24
N ASN A 283 16.36 10.65 6.53
CA ASN A 283 15.61 9.57 5.86
C ASN A 283 15.05 8.48 6.78
N ILE A 284 14.96 8.77 8.08
CA ILE A 284 14.27 7.95 9.09
C ILE A 284 12.92 8.59 9.37
N VAL A 285 11.86 7.79 9.32
CA VAL A 285 10.52 8.20 9.76
C VAL A 285 10.23 7.50 11.09
N ASP A 286 10.17 8.28 12.17
CA ASP A 286 9.90 7.81 13.52
C ASP A 286 8.47 8.15 13.95
N CYS A 287 7.63 7.12 14.02
CA CYS A 287 6.22 7.20 14.38
C CYS A 287 5.91 6.36 15.64
N ARG A 288 6.90 6.08 16.49
CA ARG A 288 6.75 5.15 17.62
C ARG A 288 5.84 5.68 18.71
N GLY A 289 4.98 4.82 19.24
CA GLY A 289 4.15 5.18 20.40
C GLY A 289 3.15 6.31 20.13
N LYS A 290 2.80 6.58 18.87
CA LYS A 290 1.95 7.72 18.48
C LYS A 290 0.46 7.39 18.44
N GLY A 291 0.08 6.18 18.86
CA GLY A 291 -1.31 5.73 18.86
C GLY A 291 -1.88 5.53 17.44
N LEU A 292 -1.04 5.28 16.45
CA LEU A 292 -1.47 5.08 15.06
C LEU A 292 -2.31 3.83 14.93
N THR A 293 -3.43 3.92 14.22
CA THR A 293 -4.31 2.77 13.91
C THR A 293 -4.04 2.19 12.52
N GLU A 294 -3.23 2.86 11.73
CA GLU A 294 -2.87 2.51 10.35
C GLU A 294 -1.49 3.06 9.98
N ILE A 295 -0.92 2.55 8.89
CA ILE A 295 0.35 3.04 8.35
C ILE A 295 0.10 4.42 7.70
N PRO A 296 0.85 5.48 8.07
CA PRO A 296 0.67 6.80 7.47
C PRO A 296 0.94 6.76 5.96
N ALA A 297 0.05 7.38 5.18
CA ALA A 297 0.25 7.55 3.75
C ALA A 297 1.26 8.67 3.46
N ASN A 298 1.73 8.72 2.22
CA ASN A 298 2.54 9.83 1.68
C ASN A 298 3.90 10.05 2.35
N LEU A 299 4.53 8.98 2.87
CA LEU A 299 5.88 9.05 3.41
C LEU A 299 6.88 9.57 2.34
N PRO A 300 7.99 10.21 2.76
CA PRO A 300 9.01 10.69 1.84
C PRO A 300 9.56 9.57 0.92
N GLU A 301 9.86 9.88 -0.35
CA GLU A 301 10.33 8.87 -1.33
C GLU A 301 11.71 8.28 -0.96
N GLY A 302 12.55 9.08 -0.29
CA GLY A 302 13.93 8.74 0.06
C GLY A 302 14.11 7.94 1.36
N ILE A 303 13.05 7.47 2.01
CA ILE A 303 13.16 6.82 3.32
C ILE A 303 14.01 5.56 3.28
N VAL A 304 14.84 5.39 4.32
CA VAL A 304 15.74 4.25 4.52
C VAL A 304 15.29 3.41 5.71
N GLU A 305 14.67 4.05 6.71
CA GLU A 305 14.16 3.38 7.90
C GLU A 305 12.80 3.95 8.31
N ILE A 306 11.88 3.05 8.67
CA ILE A 306 10.59 3.41 9.23
C ILE A 306 10.36 2.67 10.55
N ARG A 307 9.98 3.44 11.58
CA ARG A 307 9.71 2.97 12.93
C ARG A 307 8.27 3.22 13.30
N LEU A 308 7.48 2.16 13.32
CA LEU A 308 6.05 2.13 13.61
C LEU A 308 5.73 1.30 14.86
N GLU A 309 6.73 0.93 15.66
CA GLU A 309 6.49 0.09 16.83
C GLU A 309 5.66 0.77 17.93
N GLN A 310 5.00 -0.05 18.75
CA GLN A 310 4.17 0.39 19.87
C GLN A 310 2.97 1.25 19.44
N ASN A 311 2.31 0.88 18.35
CA ASN A 311 1.09 1.52 17.88
C ASN A 311 -0.10 0.53 17.94
N SER A 312 -1.23 0.90 17.35
CA SER A 312 -2.45 0.09 17.28
C SER A 312 -2.83 -0.27 15.84
N ILE A 313 -1.84 -0.46 14.96
CA ILE A 313 -2.03 -0.79 13.55
C ILE A 313 -2.61 -2.20 13.43
N ARG A 314 -3.68 -2.37 12.63
CA ARG A 314 -4.42 -3.64 12.52
C ARG A 314 -4.08 -4.45 11.26
N SER A 315 -3.61 -3.80 10.21
CA SER A 315 -3.32 -4.46 8.93
C SER A 315 -2.25 -3.72 8.15
N ILE A 316 -1.53 -4.44 7.29
CA ILE A 316 -0.61 -3.86 6.30
C ILE A 316 -1.30 -3.92 4.93
N PRO A 317 -1.70 -2.78 4.34
CA PRO A 317 -2.46 -2.75 3.10
C PRO A 317 -1.62 -3.14 1.88
N ALA A 318 -2.31 -3.40 0.76
CA ALA A 318 -1.69 -3.78 -0.50
C ALA A 318 -0.67 -2.74 -0.96
N GLY A 319 0.51 -3.21 -1.32
CA GLY A 319 1.61 -2.38 -1.79
C GLY A 319 2.14 -1.33 -0.82
N ALA A 320 1.85 -1.43 0.49
CA ALA A 320 2.13 -0.39 1.50
C ALA A 320 3.54 0.22 1.40
N PHE A 321 4.55 -0.62 1.17
CA PHE A 321 5.95 -0.19 1.12
C PHE A 321 6.59 -0.24 -0.27
N THR A 322 5.86 -0.71 -1.28
CA THR A 322 6.43 -1.08 -2.60
C THR A 322 7.15 0.06 -3.31
N GLN A 323 6.75 1.30 -3.09
CA GLN A 323 7.37 2.49 -3.69
C GLN A 323 8.69 2.91 -3.02
N TYR A 324 8.95 2.51 -1.78
CA TYR A 324 10.10 2.98 -1.01
C TYR A 324 11.31 2.05 -1.21
N LYS A 325 11.82 2.03 -2.44
CA LYS A 325 12.87 1.10 -2.88
C LYS A 325 14.20 1.20 -2.12
N LYS A 326 14.42 2.29 -1.38
CA LYS A 326 15.62 2.53 -0.56
C LYS A 326 15.49 2.03 0.89
N LEU A 327 14.32 1.52 1.29
CA LEU A 327 14.12 0.99 2.63
C LEU A 327 15.10 -0.15 2.92
N LYS A 328 15.79 -0.01 4.06
CA LYS A 328 16.67 -1.01 4.66
C LYS A 328 16.05 -1.62 5.91
N ARG A 329 15.27 -0.86 6.67
CA ARG A 329 14.64 -1.34 7.90
C ARG A 329 13.18 -0.93 8.01
N ILE A 330 12.34 -1.90 8.31
CA ILE A 330 10.93 -1.70 8.68
C ILE A 330 10.72 -2.30 10.06
N ASP A 331 10.40 -1.47 11.04
CA ASP A 331 9.96 -1.90 12.36
C ASP A 331 8.48 -1.58 12.55
N ILE A 332 7.65 -2.62 12.66
CA ILE A 332 6.21 -2.50 12.91
C ILE A 332 5.78 -3.46 14.05
N SER A 333 6.73 -3.71 14.97
CA SER A 333 6.50 -4.57 16.13
C SER A 333 5.54 -3.99 17.15
N LYS A 334 5.02 -4.84 18.05
CA LYS A 334 4.12 -4.42 19.15
C LYS A 334 2.92 -3.61 18.64
N ASN A 335 2.26 -4.12 17.59
CA ASN A 335 1.04 -3.57 17.01
C ASN A 335 -0.10 -4.60 17.17
N GLN A 336 -1.20 -4.42 16.43
CA GLN A 336 -2.35 -5.33 16.43
C GLN A 336 -2.54 -6.02 15.08
N ILE A 337 -1.47 -6.20 14.30
CA ILE A 337 -1.54 -6.66 12.92
C ILE A 337 -2.02 -8.12 12.87
N SER A 338 -3.19 -8.35 12.28
CA SER A 338 -3.68 -9.69 11.91
C SER A 338 -3.45 -10.00 10.45
N ASP A 339 -3.65 -9.00 9.58
CA ASP A 339 -3.71 -9.17 8.13
C ASP A 339 -2.58 -8.41 7.43
N ILE A 340 -1.88 -9.11 6.54
CA ILE A 340 -0.79 -8.54 5.72
C ILE A 340 -1.10 -8.86 4.26
N ALA A 341 -1.22 -7.83 3.43
CA ALA A 341 -1.42 -8.03 1.99
C ALA A 341 -0.20 -8.74 1.35
N PRO A 342 -0.41 -9.66 0.39
CA PRO A 342 0.69 -10.45 -0.21
C PRO A 342 1.77 -9.60 -0.89
N ASP A 343 1.40 -8.44 -1.45
CA ASP A 343 2.29 -7.54 -2.17
C ASP A 343 2.86 -6.40 -1.28
N ALA A 344 2.62 -6.43 0.03
CA ALA A 344 2.98 -5.34 0.96
C ALA A 344 4.47 -4.95 0.90
N PHE A 345 5.36 -5.95 0.74
CA PHE A 345 6.82 -5.80 0.72
C PHE A 345 7.43 -5.95 -0.69
N GLN A 346 6.60 -5.99 -1.73
CA GLN A 346 7.06 -6.37 -3.07
C GLN A 346 8.14 -5.42 -3.62
N GLY A 347 9.23 -6.04 -4.08
CA GLY A 347 10.34 -5.35 -4.74
C GLY A 347 11.21 -4.50 -3.82
N LEU A 348 11.18 -4.73 -2.51
CA LEU A 348 12.08 -4.12 -1.52
C LEU A 348 13.44 -4.85 -1.47
N LYS A 349 14.17 -4.85 -2.59
CA LYS A 349 15.44 -5.58 -2.73
C LYS A 349 16.56 -5.13 -1.78
N SER A 350 16.46 -3.90 -1.24
CA SER A 350 17.44 -3.33 -0.30
C SER A 350 17.10 -3.55 1.17
N LEU A 351 15.96 -4.18 1.47
CA LEU A 351 15.51 -4.41 2.85
C LEU A 351 16.42 -5.43 3.53
N THR A 352 17.03 -5.03 4.66
CA THR A 352 17.92 -5.89 5.46
C THR A 352 17.27 -6.34 6.77
N SER A 353 16.32 -5.57 7.29
CA SER A 353 15.66 -5.85 8.57
C SER A 353 14.14 -5.66 8.48
N LEU A 354 13.40 -6.73 8.76
CA LEU A 354 11.95 -6.73 8.86
C LEU A 354 11.53 -7.23 10.25
N VAL A 355 10.93 -6.34 11.03
CA VAL A 355 10.59 -6.58 12.43
C VAL A 355 9.07 -6.52 12.62
N LEU A 356 8.47 -7.69 12.83
CA LEU A 356 7.01 -7.94 12.91
C LEU A 356 6.57 -8.58 14.24
N TYR A 357 7.45 -8.65 15.24
CA TYR A 357 7.17 -9.36 16.48
C TYR A 357 6.09 -8.68 17.34
N GLY A 358 5.40 -9.44 18.19
CA GLY A 358 4.39 -8.89 19.10
C GLY A 358 3.16 -8.37 18.38
N ASN A 359 2.70 -9.09 17.35
CA ASN A 359 1.50 -8.80 16.57
C ASN A 359 0.48 -9.96 16.73
N LYS A 360 -0.55 -9.99 15.88
CA LYS A 360 -1.62 -10.99 15.89
C LYS A 360 -1.64 -11.84 14.61
N ILE A 361 -0.51 -11.95 13.92
CA ILE A 361 -0.39 -12.63 12.62
C ILE A 361 -0.66 -14.12 12.80
N THR A 362 -1.62 -14.67 12.05
CA THR A 362 -2.00 -16.09 12.10
C THR A 362 -1.42 -16.91 10.96
N GLU A 363 -1.23 -16.29 9.80
CA GLU A 363 -0.74 -16.93 8.58
C GLU A 363 0.11 -15.97 7.76
N LEU A 364 0.92 -16.53 6.86
CA LEU A 364 1.74 -15.77 5.92
C LEU A 364 1.25 -16.09 4.50
N ALA A 365 0.82 -15.06 3.78
CA ALA A 365 0.36 -15.21 2.41
C ALA A 365 1.45 -15.75 1.49
N LYS A 366 1.03 -16.43 0.41
CA LYS A 366 1.94 -16.88 -0.65
C LYS A 366 2.74 -15.69 -1.21
N GLY A 367 4.05 -15.87 -1.30
CA GLY A 367 4.96 -14.89 -1.89
C GLY A 367 5.17 -13.61 -1.08
N LEU A 368 4.74 -13.57 0.19
CA LEU A 368 4.83 -12.37 1.03
C LEU A 368 6.26 -11.82 1.17
N PHE A 369 7.27 -12.69 1.08
CA PHE A 369 8.69 -12.34 1.20
C PHE A 369 9.47 -12.46 -0.11
N ASP A 370 8.77 -12.59 -1.25
CA ASP A 370 9.41 -12.76 -2.56
C ASP A 370 10.25 -11.54 -2.94
N GLY A 371 11.44 -11.81 -3.48
CA GLY A 371 12.39 -10.79 -3.91
C GLY A 371 13.11 -10.03 -2.79
N LEU A 372 12.92 -10.38 -1.51
CA LEU A 372 13.63 -9.80 -0.36
C LEU A 372 15.06 -10.36 -0.21
N VAL A 373 15.83 -10.34 -1.29
CA VAL A 373 17.14 -11.01 -1.43
C VAL A 373 18.24 -10.48 -0.49
N SER A 374 18.09 -9.26 0.04
CA SER A 374 19.06 -8.66 0.98
C SER A 374 18.67 -8.83 2.45
N LEU A 375 17.55 -9.51 2.74
CA LEU A 375 17.03 -9.59 4.10
C LEU A 375 17.97 -10.43 4.97
N GLN A 376 18.41 -9.85 6.08
CA GLN A 376 19.33 -10.46 7.05
C GLN A 376 18.63 -10.79 8.38
N LEU A 377 17.61 -10.00 8.75
CA LEU A 377 16.89 -10.14 10.00
C LEU A 377 15.38 -10.19 9.76
N LEU A 378 14.75 -11.30 10.15
CA LEU A 378 13.30 -11.48 10.12
C LEU A 378 12.78 -11.89 11.49
N LEU A 379 12.05 -10.99 12.15
CA LEU A 379 11.49 -11.22 13.49
C LEU A 379 9.97 -11.37 13.42
N LEU A 380 9.47 -12.59 13.61
CA LEU A 380 8.05 -12.97 13.62
C LEU A 380 7.61 -13.52 14.98
N ASN A 381 8.41 -13.36 16.03
CA ASN A 381 8.11 -13.92 17.34
C ASN A 381 6.91 -13.26 18.04
N ALA A 382 6.35 -13.92 19.05
CA ALA A 382 5.17 -13.45 19.78
C ALA A 382 4.02 -13.07 18.82
N ASN A 383 3.67 -14.01 17.96
CA ASN A 383 2.54 -13.93 17.02
C ASN A 383 1.63 -15.15 17.22
N LYS A 384 0.72 -15.42 16.29
CA LYS A 384 -0.22 -16.54 16.33
C LYS A 384 -0.05 -17.49 15.14
N ILE A 385 1.14 -17.52 14.54
CA ILE A 385 1.39 -18.30 13.33
C ILE A 385 1.26 -19.78 13.65
N ASN A 386 0.29 -20.45 13.03
CA ASN A 386 -0.01 -21.87 13.29
C ASN A 386 0.60 -22.83 12.25
N CYS A 387 1.06 -22.30 11.11
CA CYS A 387 1.61 -23.06 10.01
C CYS A 387 2.50 -22.19 9.11
N LEU A 388 3.33 -22.83 8.29
CA LEU A 388 4.23 -22.16 7.33
C LEU A 388 4.18 -22.90 6.00
N ARG A 389 4.09 -22.14 4.91
CA ARG A 389 4.24 -22.69 3.56
C ARG A 389 5.69 -23.12 3.32
N VAL A 390 5.89 -24.16 2.49
CA VAL A 390 7.22 -24.68 2.17
C VAL A 390 8.08 -23.69 1.39
N ASP A 391 7.44 -22.84 0.58
CA ASP A 391 8.06 -21.81 -0.24
C ASP A 391 8.16 -20.44 0.45
N ALA A 392 7.74 -20.33 1.71
CA ALA A 392 7.64 -19.04 2.42
C ALA A 392 8.97 -18.25 2.48
N PHE A 393 10.11 -18.94 2.40
CA PHE A 393 11.44 -18.33 2.52
C PHE A 393 12.31 -18.51 1.26
N GLN A 394 11.70 -18.80 0.11
CA GLN A 394 12.39 -19.21 -1.12
C GLN A 394 13.53 -18.27 -1.56
N ASP A 395 13.35 -16.95 -1.43
CA ASP A 395 14.34 -15.94 -1.88
C ASP A 395 15.25 -15.41 -0.75
N LEU A 396 15.08 -15.87 0.49
CA LEU A 396 15.75 -15.32 1.68
C LEU A 396 17.16 -15.90 1.89
N HIS A 397 17.98 -15.90 0.86
CA HIS A 397 19.30 -16.55 0.87
C HIS A 397 20.30 -15.92 1.84
N ASN A 398 20.16 -14.62 2.12
CA ASN A 398 21.05 -13.83 2.98
C ASN A 398 20.54 -13.69 4.43
N LEU A 399 19.52 -14.45 4.81
CA LEU A 399 18.91 -14.34 6.12
C LEU A 399 19.83 -14.93 7.19
N ASN A 400 20.29 -14.10 8.13
CA ASN A 400 21.18 -14.49 9.23
C ASN A 400 20.39 -14.92 10.47
N LEU A 401 19.27 -14.24 10.76
CA LEU A 401 18.44 -14.50 11.94
C LEU A 401 16.96 -14.56 11.58
N LEU A 402 16.37 -15.72 11.87
CA LEU A 402 14.92 -15.96 11.81
C LEU A 402 14.39 -16.21 13.21
N SER A 403 13.38 -15.44 13.63
CA SER A 403 12.73 -15.66 14.93
C SER A 403 11.25 -16.01 14.73
N LEU A 404 10.89 -17.26 15.03
CA LEU A 404 9.52 -17.79 15.08
C LEU A 404 9.12 -18.15 16.52
N TYR A 405 9.87 -17.67 17.51
CA TYR A 405 9.64 -17.90 18.94
C TYR A 405 8.22 -17.47 19.37
N ASP A 406 7.60 -18.21 20.28
CA ASP A 406 6.26 -17.88 20.82
C ASP A 406 5.21 -17.68 19.71
N ASN A 407 4.97 -18.77 18.98
CA ASN A 407 3.94 -18.89 17.96
C ASN A 407 3.09 -20.15 18.25
N LYS A 408 2.32 -20.61 17.26
CA LYS A 408 1.41 -21.78 17.39
C LYS A 408 1.80 -22.91 16.43
N LEU A 409 3.07 -22.98 16.01
CA LEU A 409 3.56 -24.00 15.10
C LEU A 409 3.56 -25.38 15.76
N GLN A 410 2.83 -26.32 15.16
CA GLN A 410 2.85 -27.71 15.59
C GLN A 410 3.81 -28.56 14.76
N THR A 411 4.03 -28.19 13.49
CA THR A 411 4.98 -28.87 12.60
C THR A 411 5.51 -27.88 11.57
N ILE A 412 6.60 -28.23 10.89
CA ILE A 412 7.21 -27.46 9.80
C ILE A 412 7.49 -28.43 8.66
N ALA A 413 7.11 -28.06 7.43
CA ALA A 413 7.32 -28.91 6.26
C ALA A 413 8.81 -29.06 5.93
N LYS A 414 9.22 -30.26 5.52
CA LYS A 414 10.57 -30.50 4.97
C LYS A 414 10.76 -29.60 3.75
N GLY A 415 11.91 -28.94 3.65
CA GLY A 415 12.21 -28.01 2.56
C GLY A 415 12.05 -26.54 2.92
N THR A 416 11.25 -26.21 3.95
CA THR A 416 10.97 -24.81 4.36
C THR A 416 12.24 -24.00 4.63
N PHE A 417 13.29 -24.62 5.17
CA PHE A 417 14.56 -23.95 5.49
C PHE A 417 15.68 -24.20 4.47
N SER A 418 15.44 -24.99 3.42
CA SER A 418 16.45 -25.27 2.37
C SER A 418 17.02 -24.02 1.69
N PRO A 419 16.23 -22.94 1.44
CA PRO A 419 16.76 -21.73 0.80
C PRO A 419 17.66 -20.86 1.70
N LEU A 420 17.62 -21.06 3.02
CA LEU A 420 18.27 -20.21 4.03
C LEU A 420 19.77 -20.53 4.17
N ARG A 421 20.57 -20.18 3.16
CA ARG A 421 21.99 -20.56 3.08
C ARG A 421 22.91 -19.81 4.07
N ALA A 422 22.53 -18.60 4.48
CA ALA A 422 23.30 -17.76 5.39
C ALA A 422 22.85 -17.82 6.86
N ILE A 423 21.90 -18.72 7.21
CA ILE A 423 21.28 -18.72 8.53
C ILE A 423 22.28 -19.07 9.65
N GLN A 424 22.32 -18.23 10.67
CA GLN A 424 23.18 -18.40 11.85
C GLN A 424 22.38 -18.68 13.11
N THR A 425 21.18 -18.08 13.22
CA THR A 425 20.34 -18.16 14.42
C THR A 425 18.87 -18.36 14.03
N MET A 426 18.20 -19.34 14.66
CA MET A 426 16.82 -19.68 14.34
C MET A 426 15.99 -19.94 15.59
N HIS A 427 15.36 -18.91 16.17
CA HIS A 427 14.58 -19.09 17.39
C HIS A 427 13.25 -19.81 17.11
N LEU A 428 13.08 -21.03 17.65
CA LEU A 428 11.90 -21.87 17.45
C LEU A 428 11.17 -22.23 18.75
N ALA A 429 11.73 -21.92 19.92
CA ALA A 429 11.12 -22.26 21.20
C ALA A 429 9.74 -21.60 21.42
N GLN A 430 9.00 -22.07 22.44
CA GLN A 430 7.62 -21.66 22.71
C GLN A 430 6.67 -21.91 21.52
N ASN A 431 6.83 -23.06 20.86
CA ASN A 431 5.88 -23.55 19.85
C ASN A 431 5.41 -24.96 20.25
N PRO A 432 4.12 -25.30 20.02
CA PRO A 432 3.52 -26.58 20.42
C PRO A 432 3.92 -27.75 19.50
N PHE A 433 5.23 -28.00 19.30
CA PHE A 433 5.70 -28.97 18.32
C PHE A 433 5.25 -30.42 18.60
N ILE A 434 4.74 -31.07 17.55
CA ILE A 434 4.44 -32.49 17.49
C ILE A 434 5.64 -33.21 16.88
N CYS A 435 6.44 -33.87 17.71
CA CYS A 435 7.64 -34.60 17.33
C CYS A 435 7.34 -36.02 16.85
N ASP A 436 6.58 -36.11 15.78
CA ASP A 436 6.26 -37.34 15.06
C ASP A 436 7.23 -37.57 13.88
N CYS A 437 6.91 -38.51 13.00
CA CYS A 437 7.73 -38.79 11.82
C CYS A 437 7.87 -37.60 10.86
N HIS A 438 6.89 -36.68 10.81
CA HIS A 438 6.92 -35.53 9.91
C HIS A 438 7.90 -34.45 10.35
N LEU A 439 8.12 -34.29 11.65
CA LEU A 439 9.11 -33.33 12.18
C LEU A 439 10.53 -33.91 12.27
N LYS A 440 10.72 -35.20 11.91
CA LYS A 440 12.02 -35.89 11.95
C LYS A 440 13.13 -35.10 11.24
N TRP A 441 12.83 -34.56 10.05
CA TRP A 441 13.81 -33.85 9.24
C TRP A 441 14.39 -32.62 9.97
N LEU A 442 13.61 -31.97 10.83
CA LEU A 442 14.06 -30.80 11.58
C LEU A 442 15.11 -31.20 12.62
N ALA A 443 14.93 -32.34 13.28
CA ALA A 443 15.94 -32.87 14.19
C ALA A 443 17.23 -33.25 13.45
N ASP A 444 17.11 -33.87 12.27
CA ASP A 444 18.27 -34.17 11.41
C ASP A 444 19.00 -32.88 11.00
N TYR A 445 18.25 -31.88 10.53
CA TYR A 445 18.77 -30.59 10.11
C TYR A 445 19.53 -29.86 11.23
N LEU A 446 18.97 -29.83 12.45
CA LEU A 446 19.60 -29.19 13.62
C LEU A 446 20.80 -29.96 14.17
N HIS A 447 20.92 -31.26 13.85
CA HIS A 447 22.09 -32.04 14.20
C HIS A 447 23.26 -31.75 13.26
N THR A 448 22.98 -31.60 11.96
CA THR A 448 23.96 -31.25 10.94
C THR A 448 24.36 -29.77 11.00
N ASN A 449 23.42 -28.90 11.39
CA ASN A 449 23.62 -27.45 11.47
C ASN A 449 23.39 -27.00 12.92
N PRO A 450 24.46 -26.83 13.74
CA PRO A 450 24.35 -26.43 15.14
C PRO A 450 23.99 -24.95 15.26
N ILE A 451 22.74 -24.64 14.92
CA ILE A 451 22.13 -23.30 14.96
C ILE A 451 21.48 -23.11 16.34
N GLU A 452 21.59 -21.91 16.92
CA GLU A 452 20.89 -21.57 18.16
C GLU A 452 19.37 -21.57 17.92
N THR A 453 18.64 -22.43 18.64
CA THR A 453 17.19 -22.59 18.50
C THR A 453 16.34 -22.02 19.62
N SER A 454 16.99 -21.34 20.56
CA SER A 454 16.45 -20.99 21.89
C SER A 454 15.97 -22.21 22.66
N GLY A 455 16.51 -23.40 22.34
CA GLY A 455 16.15 -24.67 22.97
C GLY A 455 14.73 -25.15 22.65
N ALA A 456 14.35 -25.21 21.37
CA ALA A 456 13.05 -25.71 20.93
C ALA A 456 12.76 -27.13 21.44
N ARG A 457 11.53 -27.34 21.93
CA ARG A 457 11.10 -28.58 22.61
C ARG A 457 9.84 -29.16 21.99
N CYS A 458 9.69 -30.47 22.12
CA CYS A 458 8.45 -31.16 21.77
C CYS A 458 7.38 -30.93 22.83
N THR A 459 6.13 -30.75 22.41
CA THR A 459 4.94 -30.78 23.28
C THR A 459 4.26 -32.15 23.21
N SER A 460 4.24 -32.76 22.02
CA SER A 460 3.66 -34.08 21.76
C SER A 460 4.65 -34.92 20.95
N PRO A 461 4.60 -36.27 20.98
CA PRO A 461 3.83 -37.12 21.89
C PRO A 461 4.39 -37.08 23.33
N ARG A 462 3.59 -37.48 24.34
CA ARG A 462 3.96 -37.46 25.78
C ARG A 462 5.37 -38.01 26.07
N ARG A 463 5.79 -39.08 25.37
CA ARG A 463 7.12 -39.71 25.49
C ARG A 463 8.32 -38.81 25.10
N LEU A 464 8.07 -37.79 24.27
CA LEU A 464 9.05 -36.79 23.83
C LEU A 464 8.79 -35.40 24.43
N ALA A 465 7.70 -35.22 25.16
CA ALA A 465 7.34 -33.92 25.75
C ALA A 465 8.51 -33.32 26.56
N ASN A 466 8.70 -32.01 26.42
CA ASN A 466 9.76 -31.20 27.01
C ASN A 466 11.20 -31.56 26.60
N LYS A 467 11.43 -32.56 25.73
CA LYS A 467 12.77 -32.85 25.21
C LYS A 467 13.14 -31.88 24.09
N ARG A 468 14.41 -31.45 24.06
CA ARG A 468 14.93 -30.54 23.02
C ARG A 468 15.02 -31.26 21.68
N ILE A 469 14.47 -30.68 20.62
CA ILE A 469 14.34 -31.32 19.30
C ILE A 469 15.71 -31.76 18.77
N GLY A 470 16.70 -30.87 18.77
CA GLY A 470 18.06 -31.17 18.28
C GLY A 470 18.85 -32.19 19.11
N GLN A 471 18.35 -32.61 20.29
CA GLN A 471 18.97 -33.64 21.13
C GLN A 471 18.29 -35.01 21.03
N ILE A 472 17.16 -35.11 20.34
CA ILE A 472 16.42 -36.36 20.18
C ILE A 472 16.97 -37.10 18.97
N LYS A 473 17.41 -38.35 19.17
CA LYS A 473 17.83 -39.23 18.05
C LYS A 473 16.68 -39.42 17.06
N SER A 474 16.94 -39.23 15.77
CA SER A 474 15.95 -39.23 14.67
C SER A 474 15.05 -40.47 14.65
N LYS A 475 15.59 -41.65 15.01
CA LYS A 475 14.82 -42.92 15.12
C LYS A 475 13.68 -42.91 16.16
N LYS A 476 13.64 -41.91 17.03
CA LYS A 476 12.58 -41.71 18.04
C LYS A 476 11.41 -40.89 17.50
N PHE A 477 11.53 -40.22 16.36
CA PHE A 477 10.42 -39.54 15.69
C PHE A 477 9.59 -40.61 14.94
N ARG A 478 8.37 -40.87 15.40
CA ARG A 478 7.51 -41.98 14.94
C ARG A 478 6.05 -41.54 14.99
N CYS A 479 5.26 -41.92 13.98
CA CYS A 479 3.83 -41.61 13.92
C CYS A 479 2.92 -42.67 14.62
N SER A 480 3.32 -43.96 14.67
CA SER A 480 2.68 -45.08 15.42
C SER A 480 1.24 -45.46 14.99
N ALA A 481 0.85 -46.73 14.84
CA ALA A 481 1.55 -48.03 14.92
C ALA A 481 0.94 -49.02 13.93
N LYS A 482 1.81 -49.63 13.09
CA LYS A 482 1.49 -50.47 11.91
C LYS A 482 0.77 -49.71 10.80
N GLU A 483 1.14 -50.03 9.57
CA GLU A 483 0.24 -49.89 8.43
C GLU A 483 -1.17 -50.30 8.88
N GLN A 484 -2.15 -49.43 8.62
CA GLN A 484 -3.58 -49.70 8.81
C GLN A 484 -4.01 -50.13 10.22
N TYR A 485 -4.44 -49.18 11.06
CA TYR A 485 -5.71 -49.34 11.78
C TYR A 485 -6.35 -47.96 11.97
N PHE A 486 -7.42 -47.73 11.21
CA PHE A 486 -8.33 -46.60 11.32
C PHE A 486 -8.89 -46.55 12.74
N ILE A 487 -8.50 -45.54 13.52
CA ILE A 487 -9.18 -45.17 14.77
C ILE A 487 -10.21 -44.09 14.39
N PRO A 488 -11.52 -44.37 14.49
CA PRO A 488 -12.54 -43.36 14.19
C PRO A 488 -12.41 -42.19 15.19
N GLY A 489 -12.21 -40.97 14.68
CA GLY A 489 -12.19 -39.74 15.49
C GLY A 489 -10.84 -39.02 15.63
N THR A 490 -9.75 -39.56 15.07
CA THR A 490 -8.48 -38.82 14.93
C THR A 490 -8.17 -38.57 13.46
N GLU A 491 -8.78 -37.54 12.88
CA GLU A 491 -8.39 -37.04 11.56
C GLU A 491 -6.91 -36.66 11.56
N ASP A 492 -6.16 -37.13 10.55
CA ASP A 492 -4.77 -36.74 10.33
C ASP A 492 -4.66 -35.20 10.35
N TYR A 493 -3.71 -34.66 11.12
CA TYR A 493 -3.49 -33.21 11.21
C TYR A 493 -3.28 -32.55 9.83
N ARG A 494 -2.85 -33.33 8.83
CA ARG A 494 -2.72 -32.89 7.42
C ARG A 494 -4.06 -32.81 6.69
N SER A 495 -5.01 -33.71 6.92
CA SER A 495 -6.32 -33.67 6.24
C SER A 495 -7.19 -32.50 6.73
N LYS A 496 -7.02 -32.06 7.98
CA LYS A 496 -7.69 -30.86 8.52
C LYS A 496 -7.18 -29.52 7.97
N LEU A 497 -5.95 -29.45 7.45
CA LEU A 497 -5.28 -28.22 7.00
C LEU A 497 -4.94 -28.24 5.50
N SER A 498 -5.51 -29.20 4.75
CA SER A 498 -5.26 -29.43 3.32
C SER A 498 -5.78 -28.32 2.40
N GLY A 499 -6.43 -27.27 2.92
CA GLY A 499 -6.92 -26.12 2.14
C GLY A 499 -5.98 -24.92 2.12
N ASP A 500 -5.52 -24.44 3.28
CA ASP A 500 -5.00 -23.06 3.36
C ASP A 500 -3.53 -22.93 3.78
N CYS A 501 -2.90 -23.97 4.34
CA CYS A 501 -1.51 -23.84 4.84
C CYS A 501 -0.54 -24.99 4.53
N PHE A 502 -1.05 -26.02 3.86
CA PHE A 502 -0.25 -27.04 3.18
C PHE A 502 -0.76 -27.29 1.76
N ALA A 503 -1.33 -26.27 1.09
CA ALA A 503 -1.47 -26.29 -0.36
C ALA A 503 -0.06 -26.04 -0.94
N ASP A 504 0.71 -27.08 -1.26
CA ASP A 504 0.38 -28.04 -2.30
C ASP A 504 0.70 -29.51 -1.94
N LEU A 505 0.59 -29.93 -0.68
CA LEU A 505 0.87 -31.30 -0.20
C LEU A 505 -0.42 -32.10 0.04
N ALA A 506 -1.52 -31.74 -0.62
CA ALA A 506 -2.71 -32.59 -0.66
C ALA A 506 -2.32 -33.88 -1.37
N CYS A 507 -2.02 -34.91 -0.58
CA CYS A 507 -1.78 -36.22 -1.13
C CYS A 507 -3.10 -36.75 -1.68
N PRO A 508 -3.15 -37.29 -2.90
CA PRO A 508 -4.38 -37.89 -3.40
C PRO A 508 -4.92 -38.94 -2.42
N GLU A 509 -6.24 -39.02 -2.22
CA GLU A 509 -6.88 -39.82 -1.16
C GLU A 509 -6.50 -41.31 -1.12
N LYS A 510 -5.97 -41.85 -2.23
CA LYS A 510 -5.53 -43.24 -2.36
C LYS A 510 -4.03 -43.41 -2.44
N CYS A 511 -3.26 -42.32 -2.42
CA CYS A 511 -1.81 -42.36 -2.59
C CYS A 511 -1.09 -42.04 -1.29
N ARG A 512 0.17 -42.46 -1.20
CA ARG A 512 1.09 -42.12 -0.12
C ARG A 512 2.07 -41.08 -0.62
N CYS A 513 2.21 -39.97 0.10
CA CYS A 513 3.11 -38.89 -0.28
C CYS A 513 4.24 -38.76 0.74
N GLU A 514 5.48 -38.88 0.26
CA GLU A 514 6.68 -38.78 1.08
C GLU A 514 7.66 -37.81 0.41
N GLY A 515 7.74 -36.58 0.94
CA GLY A 515 8.53 -35.52 0.30
C GLY A 515 7.95 -35.08 -1.04
N THR A 516 8.72 -35.26 -2.11
CA THR A 516 8.45 -34.96 -3.53
C THR A 516 7.95 -36.19 -4.31
N THR A 517 7.78 -37.34 -3.64
CA THR A 517 7.30 -38.60 -4.25
C THR A 517 5.85 -38.84 -3.91
N VAL A 518 5.04 -39.14 -4.92
CA VAL A 518 3.64 -39.60 -4.78
C VAL A 518 3.59 -41.06 -5.22
N ASP A 519 3.39 -41.95 -4.26
CA ASP A 519 3.27 -43.38 -4.50
C ASP A 519 1.79 -43.80 -4.47
N CYS A 520 1.28 -44.15 -5.65
CA CYS A 520 -0.09 -44.61 -5.86
C CYS A 520 -0.14 -46.11 -6.24
N SER A 521 0.95 -46.85 -6.05
CA SER A 521 1.06 -48.25 -6.48
C SER A 521 0.09 -49.16 -5.72
N ASN A 522 -0.46 -50.16 -6.43
CA ASN A 522 -1.43 -51.16 -5.93
C ASN A 522 -2.80 -50.61 -5.49
N GLN A 523 -3.15 -49.38 -5.89
CA GLN A 523 -4.39 -48.70 -5.46
C GLN A 523 -5.54 -48.83 -6.47
N LYS A 524 -5.36 -49.66 -7.51
CA LYS A 524 -6.34 -49.93 -8.58
C LYS A 524 -6.97 -48.65 -9.12
N LEU A 525 -6.12 -47.67 -9.47
CA LEU A 525 -6.57 -46.38 -9.94
C LEU A 525 -7.07 -46.48 -11.38
N ILE A 526 -8.35 -46.19 -11.58
CA ILE A 526 -8.99 -46.11 -12.91
C ILE A 526 -8.64 -44.81 -13.66
N LYS A 527 -8.06 -43.82 -12.97
CA LYS A 527 -7.53 -42.58 -13.54
C LYS A 527 -6.42 -42.00 -12.67
N ILE A 528 -5.55 -41.20 -13.28
CA ILE A 528 -4.53 -40.42 -12.55
C ILE A 528 -5.27 -39.44 -11.61
N PRO A 529 -4.88 -39.31 -10.33
CA PRO A 529 -5.59 -38.45 -9.40
C PRO A 529 -5.52 -36.96 -9.78
N ASP A 530 -6.63 -36.23 -9.58
CA ASP A 530 -6.79 -34.86 -10.06
C ASP A 530 -5.98 -33.81 -9.24
N HIS A 531 -5.36 -34.21 -8.12
CA HIS A 531 -4.66 -33.33 -7.16
C HIS A 531 -3.23 -33.80 -6.84
N ILE A 532 -2.39 -33.95 -7.86
CA ILE A 532 -0.95 -34.22 -7.65
C ILE A 532 -0.23 -32.89 -7.29
N PRO A 533 0.52 -32.82 -6.17
CA PRO A 533 1.36 -31.68 -5.80
C PRO A 533 2.21 -31.14 -6.97
N GLN A 534 2.16 -29.82 -7.25
CA GLN A 534 2.94 -29.24 -8.37
C GLN A 534 4.46 -29.43 -8.26
N TYR A 535 4.97 -29.75 -7.07
CA TYR A 535 6.38 -30.01 -6.79
C TYR A 535 6.73 -31.50 -6.62
N THR A 536 5.90 -32.43 -7.09
CA THR A 536 6.39 -33.80 -7.36
C THR A 536 7.43 -33.76 -8.48
N ALA A 537 8.68 -33.49 -8.12
CA ALA A 537 9.78 -33.36 -9.08
C ALA A 537 10.58 -34.66 -9.27
N GLU A 538 10.30 -35.71 -8.47
CA GLU A 538 11.16 -36.91 -8.46
C GLU A 538 10.49 -38.19 -8.96
N GLU A 539 9.28 -38.53 -8.52
CA GLU A 539 8.69 -39.82 -8.90
C GLU A 539 7.18 -39.88 -8.63
N LEU A 540 6.40 -40.27 -9.63
CA LEU A 540 5.00 -40.69 -9.49
C LEU A 540 4.94 -42.20 -9.76
N ARG A 541 4.66 -43.02 -8.74
CA ARG A 541 4.59 -44.48 -8.88
C ARG A 541 3.15 -44.91 -9.12
N LEU A 542 2.91 -45.43 -10.32
CA LEU A 542 1.62 -45.99 -10.74
C LEU A 542 1.87 -47.42 -11.23
N ASN A 543 1.83 -48.39 -10.32
CA ASN A 543 1.76 -49.81 -10.70
C ASN A 543 0.32 -50.27 -10.46
N ASN A 544 -0.34 -50.69 -11.55
CA ASN A 544 -1.68 -51.29 -11.52
C ASN A 544 -1.61 -52.75 -11.10
#